data_AF-A0A178EG11-F1
#
_entry.id   AF-A0A178EG11-F1
#
_cell.length_a   1.000
_cell.length_b   1.000
_cell.length_c   1.000
_cell.angle_alpha   90.00
_cell.angle_beta   90.00
_cell.angle_gamma   90.00
#
_symmetry.space_group_name_H-M   'P 1'
#
loop_
_entity.id
_entity.type
_entity.pdbx_description
1 polymer ?
#
loop_
_entity_poly.entity_id
_entity_poly.type
_entity_poly.pdbx_seq_one_letter_code
_entity_poly.pdbx_strand_id
1 'polypeptide(L)'
;MIPLLTLLFLLPLSLALPQQQPQPPPITPPKPLNKLIVLDAGVGHRSTPVPRWRTSLRSLTPRGTNASIIREFGPDPQPNSPAEPVGAQALAYSPSTGYLFAASGSNILRTDVNGSVPVAILSDKPGLQITSVTVAEQAKKIYFGTLFDGQIKRADFDGRNIEVVRNVSQGLNYDIARTYVPANSYPAGILIDEEKGWLYWSASRGADEGSVRRTALEYAMPDAVLAEGIKVPTQLRLVGEQLYWAERGRWSTSPTALKRFDLSQLRKGPPSSSSGSPTGAARPFETVTVVHSDMSNEVFSERDYTGDRQTLSINSFVIYRDGVEQRIWFVIQSSGRTMFGKLVEVHWRGSGDGRHAEFEVLNKDTKDLGIPIGLEYI
;
A
#
# COMPACT_ATOMS: atom_id res chain seq x y z
N MET A 1 28.45 -46.10 72.93
CA MET A 1 28.26 -45.28 71.70
C MET A 1 28.37 -46.21 70.52
N ILE A 2 27.24 -46.51 69.86
CA ILE A 2 27.13 -47.42 68.71
C ILE A 2 26.62 -46.55 67.54
N PRO A 3 27.26 -46.52 66.37
CA PRO A 3 26.75 -45.74 65.25
C PRO A 3 25.70 -46.55 64.48
N LEU A 4 24.62 -45.86 64.14
CA LEU A 4 23.47 -46.36 63.39
C LEU A 4 23.83 -46.37 61.90
N LEU A 5 23.82 -47.54 61.26
CA LEU A 5 24.06 -47.73 59.84
C LEU A 5 22.74 -47.50 59.07
N THR A 6 22.65 -46.43 58.28
CA THR A 6 21.47 -46.13 57.45
C THR A 6 21.65 -46.75 56.07
N LEU A 7 20.80 -47.73 55.74
CA LEU A 7 20.78 -48.41 54.44
C LEU A 7 19.98 -47.55 53.44
N LEU A 8 20.64 -47.01 52.41
CA LEU A 8 20.00 -46.31 51.30
C LEU A 8 19.55 -47.33 50.24
N PHE A 9 18.23 -47.47 50.03
CA PHE A 9 17.68 -48.22 48.90
C PHE A 9 17.67 -47.34 47.64
N LEU A 10 18.42 -47.75 46.62
CA LEU A 10 18.38 -47.19 45.27
C LEU A 10 17.24 -47.88 44.49
N LEU A 11 16.18 -47.13 44.19
CA LEU A 11 15.13 -47.55 43.25
C LEU A 11 15.51 -47.09 41.82
N PRO A 12 15.32 -47.93 40.79
CA PRO A 12 15.58 -47.55 39.41
C PRO A 12 14.50 -46.59 38.89
N LEU A 13 14.86 -45.33 38.63
CA LEU A 13 14.03 -44.42 37.86
C LEU A 13 14.03 -44.84 36.38
N SER A 14 12.91 -45.38 35.91
CA SER A 14 12.67 -45.56 34.48
C SER A 14 12.19 -44.23 33.89
N LEU A 15 13.04 -43.58 33.10
CA LEU A 15 12.71 -42.37 32.33
C LEU A 15 11.81 -42.77 31.15
N ALA A 16 10.50 -42.61 31.31
CA ALA A 16 9.55 -42.72 30.22
C ALA A 16 9.79 -41.56 29.24
N LEU A 17 10.14 -41.88 27.99
CA LEU A 17 10.22 -40.91 26.90
C LEU A 17 8.85 -40.21 26.76
N PRO A 18 8.80 -38.87 26.68
CA PRO A 18 7.54 -38.15 26.50
C PRO A 18 6.90 -38.61 25.19
N GLN A 19 5.69 -39.16 25.30
CA GLN A 19 4.89 -39.50 24.12
C GLN A 19 4.70 -38.23 23.30
N GLN A 20 5.21 -38.22 22.07
CA GLN A 20 4.95 -37.15 21.11
C GLN A 20 3.44 -37.00 20.96
N GLN A 21 2.91 -35.87 21.43
CA GLN A 21 1.53 -35.52 21.13
C GLN A 21 1.36 -35.51 19.61
N PRO A 22 0.32 -36.17 19.07
CA PRO A 22 0.06 -36.16 17.64
C PRO A 22 0.01 -34.71 17.16
N GLN A 23 0.86 -34.37 16.19
CA GLN A 23 0.85 -33.03 15.62
C GLN A 23 -0.56 -32.77 15.06
N PRO A 24 -1.15 -31.60 15.35
CA PRO A 24 -2.42 -31.23 14.75
C PRO A 24 -2.28 -31.30 13.22
N PRO A 25 -3.33 -31.72 12.50
CA PRO A 25 -3.29 -31.80 11.06
C PRO A 25 -2.88 -30.44 10.47
N PRO A 26 -2.03 -30.43 9.44
CA PRO A 26 -1.63 -29.19 8.79
C PRO A 26 -2.88 -28.44 8.33
N ILE A 27 -3.06 -27.22 8.85
CA ILE A 27 -4.16 -26.34 8.46
C ILE A 27 -4.00 -26.10 6.95
N THR A 28 -4.92 -26.67 6.16
CA THR A 28 -4.90 -26.42 4.72
C THR A 28 -5.23 -24.94 4.53
N PRO A 29 -4.34 -24.15 3.90
CA PRO A 29 -4.60 -22.73 3.72
C PRO A 29 -5.90 -22.58 2.91
N PRO A 30 -6.75 -21.59 3.25
CA PRO A 30 -7.97 -21.34 2.50
C PRO A 30 -7.61 -21.12 1.02
N LYS A 31 -8.42 -21.71 0.13
CA LYS A 31 -8.26 -21.53 -1.31
C LYS A 31 -8.28 -20.02 -1.63
N PRO A 32 -7.30 -19.48 -2.38
CA PRO A 32 -7.27 -18.06 -2.70
C PRO A 32 -8.59 -17.66 -3.39
N LEU A 33 -9.13 -16.51 -2.99
CA LEU A 33 -10.46 -16.08 -3.44
C LEU A 33 -10.45 -15.68 -4.92
N ASN A 34 -9.27 -15.51 -5.52
CA ASN A 34 -9.00 -15.15 -6.90
C ASN A 34 -9.84 -13.95 -7.34
N LYS A 35 -9.74 -12.87 -6.56
CA LYS A 35 -10.53 -11.64 -6.74
C LYS A 35 -9.66 -10.41 -6.60
N LEU A 36 -10.11 -9.33 -7.23
CA LEU A 36 -9.58 -7.99 -6.99
C LEU A 36 -10.54 -7.25 -6.07
N ILE A 37 -9.99 -6.64 -5.02
CA ILE A 37 -10.71 -5.72 -4.14
C ILE A 37 -10.23 -4.31 -4.42
N VAL A 38 -11.19 -3.43 -4.68
CA VAL A 38 -10.95 -2.02 -4.94
C VAL A 38 -11.59 -1.19 -3.84
N LEU A 39 -10.81 -0.31 -3.24
CA LEU A 39 -11.32 0.77 -2.40
C LEU A 39 -11.47 2.02 -3.25
N ASP A 40 -12.70 2.52 -3.34
CA ASP A 40 -12.99 3.73 -4.11
C ASP A 40 -13.36 4.90 -3.19
N ALA A 41 -12.89 6.11 -3.53
CA ALA A 41 -13.07 7.31 -2.70
C ALA A 41 -14.52 7.80 -2.64
N GLY A 42 -15.39 7.40 -3.57
CA GLY A 42 -16.66 8.05 -3.81
C GLY A 42 -16.54 9.41 -4.50
N VAL A 43 -17.68 10.01 -4.86
CA VAL A 43 -17.77 11.33 -5.51
C VAL A 43 -18.94 12.13 -4.93
N GLY A 44 -18.66 13.35 -4.45
CA GLY A 44 -19.62 14.20 -3.73
C GLY A 44 -19.92 15.56 -4.39
N HIS A 45 -19.45 15.81 -5.62
CA HIS A 45 -19.50 17.17 -6.14
C HIS A 45 -20.92 17.67 -6.49
N ARG A 46 -21.15 18.98 -6.27
CA ARG A 46 -22.44 19.64 -6.48
C ARG A 46 -22.75 20.00 -7.93
N SER A 47 -21.74 20.00 -8.81
CA SER A 47 -21.94 20.27 -10.24
C SER A 47 -22.43 19.01 -10.94
N THR A 48 -23.71 19.02 -11.30
CA THR A 48 -24.26 18.12 -12.32
C THR A 48 -23.40 18.21 -13.59
N PRO A 49 -23.20 17.11 -14.34
CA PRO A 49 -23.90 15.82 -14.26
C PRO A 49 -23.10 14.68 -13.59
N VAL A 50 -22.13 14.96 -12.72
CA VAL A 50 -21.30 13.89 -12.14
C VAL A 50 -22.13 13.00 -11.20
N PRO A 51 -22.22 11.67 -11.42
CA PRO A 51 -22.93 10.78 -10.52
C PRO A 51 -22.31 10.83 -9.13
N ARG A 52 -23.15 10.83 -8.09
CA ARG A 52 -22.70 10.77 -6.69
C ARG A 52 -22.76 9.34 -6.21
N TRP A 53 -21.70 8.88 -5.56
CA TRP A 53 -21.69 7.62 -4.85
C TRP A 53 -20.76 7.69 -3.65
N ARG A 54 -21.02 6.81 -2.68
CA ARG A 54 -20.28 6.74 -1.42
C ARG A 54 -18.92 6.11 -1.63
N THR A 55 -18.00 6.41 -0.71
CA THR A 55 -16.78 5.62 -0.56
C THR A 55 -17.15 4.16 -0.34
N SER A 56 -16.59 3.24 -1.11
CA SER A 56 -17.00 1.83 -1.05
C SER A 56 -15.86 0.86 -1.31
N LEU A 57 -16.02 -0.36 -0.82
CA LEU A 57 -15.24 -1.53 -1.24
C LEU A 57 -16.01 -2.26 -2.32
N ARG A 58 -15.30 -2.61 -3.38
CA ARG A 58 -15.82 -3.31 -4.55
C ARG A 58 -15.02 -4.58 -4.77
N SER A 59 -15.72 -5.66 -5.13
CA SER A 59 -15.11 -6.91 -5.56
C SER A 59 -15.30 -7.06 -7.06
N LEU A 60 -14.24 -7.48 -7.75
CA LEU A 60 -14.23 -7.81 -9.17
C LEU A 60 -13.51 -9.15 -9.38
N THR A 61 -13.78 -9.82 -10.50
CA THR A 61 -12.90 -10.90 -10.96
C THR A 61 -11.54 -10.32 -11.39
N PRO A 62 -10.49 -11.15 -11.54
CA PRO A 62 -9.20 -10.70 -12.07
C PRO A 62 -9.27 -10.19 -13.52
N ARG A 63 -10.41 -10.42 -14.20
CA ARG A 63 -10.72 -9.90 -15.54
C ARG A 63 -11.53 -8.60 -15.49
N GLY A 64 -11.70 -8.00 -14.31
CA GLY A 64 -12.46 -6.76 -14.12
C GLY A 64 -13.98 -6.90 -14.33
N THR A 65 -14.50 -8.12 -14.37
CA THR A 65 -15.93 -8.40 -14.53
C THR A 65 -16.61 -8.68 -13.19
N ASN A 66 -17.94 -8.76 -13.19
CA ASN A 66 -18.77 -9.03 -12.00
C ASN A 66 -18.48 -8.07 -10.84
N ALA A 67 -18.34 -6.78 -11.18
CA ALA A 67 -18.16 -5.74 -10.18
C ALA A 67 -19.37 -5.72 -9.23
N SER A 68 -19.10 -5.78 -7.93
CA SER A 68 -20.12 -5.70 -6.89
C SER A 68 -19.62 -4.85 -5.74
N ILE A 69 -20.49 -3.98 -5.23
CA ILE A 69 -20.23 -3.24 -3.99
C ILE A 69 -20.41 -4.22 -2.84
N ILE A 70 -19.34 -4.50 -2.10
CA ILE A 70 -19.38 -5.38 -0.93
C ILE A 70 -19.58 -4.57 0.36
N ARG A 71 -19.20 -3.28 0.37
CA ARG A 71 -19.42 -2.40 1.51
C ARG A 71 -19.42 -0.94 1.11
N GLU A 72 -20.35 -0.15 1.64
CA GLU A 72 -20.31 1.31 1.59
C GLU A 72 -19.93 1.92 2.95
N PHE A 73 -19.31 3.10 2.90
CA PHE A 73 -18.88 3.86 4.06
C PHE A 73 -19.50 5.26 4.08
N GLY A 74 -19.45 5.89 5.27
CA GLY A 74 -20.01 7.21 5.51
C GLY A 74 -21.41 7.19 6.10
N PRO A 75 -22.00 8.37 6.37
CA PRO A 75 -23.34 8.47 6.94
C PRO A 75 -24.39 7.93 5.97
N ASP A 76 -25.47 7.38 6.52
CA ASP A 76 -26.61 7.00 5.71
C ASP A 76 -27.30 8.25 5.12
N PRO A 77 -27.83 8.15 3.89
CA PRO A 77 -28.51 9.26 3.25
C PRO A 77 -29.72 9.68 4.09
N GLN A 78 -29.83 10.99 4.33
CA GLN A 78 -31.01 11.60 4.95
C GLN A 78 -31.93 12.14 3.85
N PRO A 79 -33.25 12.30 4.09
CA PRO A 79 -34.21 12.77 3.07
C PRO A 79 -33.79 14.06 2.34
N ASN A 80 -33.05 14.95 3.02
CA ASN A 80 -32.58 16.23 2.48
C ASN A 80 -31.05 16.34 2.40
N SER A 81 -30.31 15.27 2.69
CA SER A 81 -28.85 15.24 2.60
C SER A 81 -28.43 13.92 1.97
N PRO A 82 -28.06 13.90 0.68
CA PRO A 82 -27.55 12.70 0.06
C PRO A 82 -26.32 12.20 0.82
N ALA A 83 -26.08 10.90 0.78
CA ALA A 83 -24.89 10.32 1.39
C ALA A 83 -23.65 10.88 0.70
N GLU A 84 -22.83 11.61 1.47
CA GLU A 84 -21.57 12.17 0.98
C GLU A 84 -20.44 11.15 1.15
N PRO A 85 -19.48 11.08 0.22
CA PRO A 85 -18.31 10.24 0.38
C PRO A 85 -17.44 10.74 1.54
N VAL A 86 -16.81 9.79 2.25
CA VAL A 86 -15.85 10.08 3.31
C VAL A 86 -14.40 10.12 2.82
N GLY A 87 -14.20 9.86 1.52
CA GLY A 87 -12.90 9.73 0.89
C GLY A 87 -12.15 8.46 1.30
N ALA A 88 -11.11 8.14 0.55
CA ALA A 88 -10.20 7.03 0.81
C ALA A 88 -8.78 7.42 0.42
N GLN A 89 -7.79 6.78 1.04
CA GLN A 89 -6.36 7.07 0.83
C GLN A 89 -5.53 5.80 0.58
N ALA A 90 -5.87 4.69 1.22
CA ALA A 90 -5.15 3.44 1.04
C ALA A 90 -5.98 2.21 1.48
N LEU A 91 -5.63 1.06 0.94
CA LEU A 91 -6.19 -0.25 1.29
C LEU A 91 -5.03 -1.19 1.62
N ALA A 92 -5.21 -2.03 2.63
CA ALA A 92 -4.35 -3.17 2.91
C ALA A 92 -5.18 -4.41 3.23
N TYR A 93 -4.66 -5.58 2.88
CA TYR A 93 -5.28 -6.87 3.14
C TYR A 93 -4.37 -7.71 4.04
N SER A 94 -4.96 -8.40 5.04
CA SER A 94 -4.28 -9.38 5.87
C SER A 94 -4.70 -10.81 5.54
N PRO A 95 -3.86 -11.59 4.84
CA PRO A 95 -4.19 -12.98 4.47
C PRO A 95 -4.41 -13.90 5.66
N SER A 96 -3.72 -13.69 6.78
CA SER A 96 -3.84 -14.58 7.95
C SER A 96 -5.15 -14.41 8.73
N THR A 97 -5.82 -13.26 8.57
CA THR A 97 -7.05 -12.93 9.30
C THR A 97 -8.27 -12.77 8.39
N GLY A 98 -8.06 -12.56 7.09
CA GLY A 98 -9.13 -12.23 6.16
C GLY A 98 -9.64 -10.80 6.31
N TYR A 99 -8.90 -9.92 7.01
CA TYR A 99 -9.29 -8.53 7.21
C TYR A 99 -8.80 -7.61 6.09
N LEU A 100 -9.66 -6.65 5.74
CA LEU A 100 -9.32 -5.48 4.95
C LEU A 100 -9.24 -4.26 5.88
N PHE A 101 -8.21 -3.44 5.68
CA PHE A 101 -8.00 -2.17 6.37
C PHE A 101 -8.09 -1.04 5.34
N ALA A 102 -9.20 -0.30 5.36
CA ALA A 102 -9.45 0.83 4.49
C ALA A 102 -9.17 2.14 5.23
N ALA A 103 -8.14 2.86 4.80
CA ALA A 103 -7.86 4.21 5.28
C ALA A 103 -8.80 5.20 4.58
N SER A 104 -9.75 5.74 5.35
CA SER A 104 -10.65 6.81 4.92
C SER A 104 -10.06 8.19 5.20
N GLY A 105 -10.78 9.27 4.86
CA GLY A 105 -10.33 10.63 5.13
C GLY A 105 -10.05 10.97 6.60
N SER A 106 -10.51 10.17 7.57
CA SER A 106 -10.35 10.46 9.00
C SER A 106 -10.09 9.26 9.91
N ASN A 107 -10.21 8.03 9.42
CA ASN A 107 -10.04 6.83 10.23
C ASN A 107 -9.54 5.64 9.39
N ILE A 108 -9.22 4.54 10.08
CA ILE A 108 -9.04 3.24 9.44
C ILE A 108 -10.24 2.37 9.80
N LEU A 109 -10.88 1.83 8.77
CA LEU A 109 -11.97 0.87 8.89
C LEU A 109 -11.40 -0.52 8.68
N ARG A 110 -11.65 -1.41 9.64
CA ARG A 110 -11.40 -2.84 9.49
C ARG A 110 -12.69 -3.54 9.13
N THR A 111 -12.67 -4.45 8.18
CA THR A 111 -13.82 -5.28 7.80
C THR A 111 -13.34 -6.66 7.35
N ASP A 112 -14.22 -7.65 7.38
CA ASP A 112 -13.96 -8.91 6.71
C ASP A 112 -13.84 -8.70 5.19
N VAL A 113 -13.17 -9.61 4.49
CA VAL A 113 -12.93 -9.54 3.03
C VAL A 113 -14.21 -9.46 2.18
N ASN A 114 -15.33 -9.95 2.70
CA ASN A 114 -16.65 -9.87 2.08
C ASN A 114 -17.41 -8.58 2.43
N GLY A 115 -16.81 -7.66 3.20
CA GLY A 115 -17.43 -6.42 3.67
C GLY A 115 -18.25 -6.52 4.96
N SER A 116 -18.29 -7.69 5.63
CA SER A 116 -19.01 -7.84 6.90
C SER A 116 -18.24 -7.28 8.10
N VAL A 117 -18.99 -6.91 9.15
CA VAL A 117 -18.48 -6.49 10.46
C VAL A 117 -17.50 -5.29 10.37
N PRO A 118 -17.88 -4.17 9.76
CA PRO A 118 -17.02 -2.99 9.72
C PRO A 118 -16.86 -2.41 11.12
N VAL A 119 -15.60 -2.22 11.53
CA VAL A 119 -15.22 -1.60 12.79
C VAL A 119 -14.26 -0.45 12.50
N ALA A 120 -14.59 0.74 12.97
CA ALA A 120 -13.69 1.87 12.88
C ALA A 120 -12.68 1.79 14.05
N ILE A 121 -11.41 1.52 13.73
CA ILE A 121 -10.39 1.16 14.73
C ILE A 121 -9.48 2.34 15.13
N LEU A 122 -9.63 3.53 14.52
CA LEU A 122 -8.84 4.74 14.84
C LEU A 122 -9.68 6.03 14.85
N SER A 123 -10.93 5.96 15.32
CA SER A 123 -11.94 7.03 15.15
C SER A 123 -11.78 8.24 16.07
N ASP A 124 -11.15 8.07 17.24
CA ASP A 124 -11.22 9.07 18.33
C ASP A 124 -10.10 10.12 18.26
N LYS A 125 -9.43 10.25 17.11
CA LYS A 125 -8.23 11.09 16.94
C LYS A 125 -8.50 12.17 15.90
N PRO A 126 -9.14 13.29 16.28
CA PRO A 126 -9.40 14.39 15.34
C PRO A 126 -8.09 14.90 14.73
N GLY A 127 -8.12 15.21 13.43
CA GLY A 127 -6.97 15.72 12.68
C GLY A 127 -6.01 14.65 12.14
N LEU A 128 -6.32 13.36 12.29
CA LEU A 128 -5.52 12.28 11.74
C LEU A 128 -5.87 12.06 10.25
N GLN A 129 -5.10 12.65 9.33
CA GLN A 129 -5.23 12.35 7.91
C GLN A 129 -4.26 11.22 7.54
N ILE A 130 -4.80 10.01 7.36
CA ILE A 130 -4.04 8.83 6.97
C ILE A 130 -3.62 8.94 5.50
N THR A 131 -2.37 8.65 5.19
CA THR A 131 -1.83 8.69 3.82
C THR A 131 -1.55 7.32 3.24
N SER A 132 -1.29 6.34 4.10
CA SER A 132 -0.97 4.96 3.71
C SER A 132 -1.30 4.01 4.85
N VAL A 133 -1.61 2.76 4.50
CA VAL A 133 -1.77 1.66 5.46
C VAL A 133 -1.13 0.40 4.87
N THR A 134 -0.51 -0.41 5.73
CA THR A 134 -0.01 -1.74 5.41
C THR A 134 -0.12 -2.64 6.65
N VAL A 135 0.04 -3.95 6.47
CA VAL A 135 -0.05 -4.94 7.55
C VAL A 135 1.30 -5.60 7.79
N ALA A 136 1.58 -5.88 9.06
CA ALA A 136 2.67 -6.73 9.51
C ALA A 136 2.03 -8.02 10.05
N GLU A 137 2.12 -9.09 9.27
CA GLU A 137 1.38 -10.33 9.45
C GLU A 137 1.84 -11.13 10.69
N GLN A 138 3.14 -11.13 10.98
CA GLN A 138 3.70 -11.85 12.13
C GLN A 138 3.38 -11.09 13.42
N ALA A 139 3.57 -9.78 13.43
CA ALA A 139 3.31 -8.91 14.58
C ALA A 139 1.82 -8.65 14.85
N LYS A 140 0.92 -8.96 13.90
CA LYS A 140 -0.52 -8.63 13.96
C LYS A 140 -0.77 -7.14 14.18
N LYS A 141 0.01 -6.31 13.48
CA LYS A 141 -0.06 -4.85 13.56
C LYS A 141 -0.33 -4.22 12.22
N ILE A 142 -1.12 -3.15 12.22
CA ILE A 142 -1.18 -2.22 11.08
C ILE A 142 -0.09 -1.18 11.23
N TYR A 143 0.52 -0.80 10.11
CA TYR A 143 1.41 0.35 10.01
C TYR A 143 0.74 1.39 9.12
N PHE A 144 0.75 2.65 9.54
CA PHE A 144 0.07 3.71 8.82
C PHE A 144 0.83 5.03 8.87
N GLY A 145 0.62 5.80 7.82
CA GLY A 145 1.25 7.09 7.59
C GLY A 145 0.28 8.23 7.88
N THR A 146 0.79 9.35 8.37
CA THR A 146 -0.03 10.54 8.64
C THR A 146 0.51 11.79 7.94
N LEU A 147 -0.40 12.56 7.31
CA LEU A 147 -0.07 13.69 6.44
C LEU A 147 0.52 14.88 7.20
N PHE A 148 -0.17 15.32 8.26
CA PHE A 148 0.10 16.61 8.91
C PHE A 148 1.32 16.60 9.84
N ASP A 149 1.56 15.50 10.55
CA ASP A 149 2.71 15.35 11.44
C ASP A 149 3.86 14.53 10.81
N GLY A 150 3.66 13.98 9.61
CA GLY A 150 4.68 13.23 8.86
C GLY A 150 5.18 12.01 9.62
N GLN A 151 4.32 11.35 10.40
CA GLN A 151 4.69 10.20 11.22
C GLN A 151 4.32 8.88 10.54
N ILE A 152 5.15 7.86 10.80
CA ILE A 152 4.81 6.46 10.61
C ILE A 152 4.47 5.91 11.99
N LYS A 153 3.26 5.37 12.11
CA LYS A 153 2.72 4.79 13.35
C LYS A 153 2.39 3.33 13.13
N ARG A 154 2.29 2.59 14.22
CA ARG A 154 1.72 1.23 14.22
C ARG A 154 0.69 1.08 15.31
N ALA A 155 -0.23 0.14 15.13
CA ALA A 155 -1.24 -0.24 16.11
C ALA A 155 -1.56 -1.72 15.94
N ASP A 156 -2.19 -2.34 16.94
CA ASP A 156 -2.73 -3.69 16.79
C ASP A 156 -3.84 -3.70 15.73
N PHE A 157 -4.21 -4.88 15.22
CA PHE A 157 -5.30 -5.00 14.24
C PHE A 157 -6.68 -4.50 14.74
N ASP A 158 -6.87 -4.29 16.04
CA ASP A 158 -8.07 -3.64 16.61
C ASP A 158 -7.89 -2.13 16.83
N GLY A 159 -6.75 -1.57 16.43
CA GLY A 159 -6.39 -0.17 16.53
C GLY A 159 -5.89 0.29 17.89
N ARG A 160 -5.75 -0.62 18.87
CA ARG A 160 -5.16 -0.31 20.17
C ARG A 160 -3.63 -0.23 20.08
N ASN A 161 -3.02 0.21 21.18
CA ASN A 161 -1.55 0.25 21.36
C ASN A 161 -0.85 1.02 20.22
N ILE A 162 -1.35 2.23 19.95
CA ILE A 162 -0.77 3.11 18.93
C ILE A 162 0.59 3.60 19.38
N GLU A 163 1.60 3.35 18.55
CA GLU A 163 3.00 3.74 18.78
C GLU A 163 3.52 4.53 17.58
N VAL A 164 4.38 5.53 17.84
CA VAL A 164 5.14 6.20 16.78
C VAL A 164 6.37 5.36 16.48
N VAL A 165 6.50 4.92 15.23
CA VAL A 165 7.64 4.11 14.76
C VAL A 165 8.73 5.01 14.19
N ARG A 166 8.33 6.03 13.41
CA ARG A 166 9.28 6.96 12.78
C ARG A 166 8.66 8.34 12.60
N ASN A 167 9.47 9.38 12.75
CA ASN A 167 9.15 10.72 12.28
C ASN A 167 9.87 10.97 10.95
N VAL A 168 9.12 11.14 9.86
CA VAL A 168 9.64 11.41 8.52
C VAL A 168 9.26 12.80 8.02
N SER A 169 8.78 13.66 8.92
CA SER A 169 8.30 15.02 8.60
C SER A 169 9.35 15.89 7.94
N GLN A 170 10.64 15.71 8.29
CA GLN A 170 11.72 16.65 7.95
C GLN A 170 11.39 18.09 8.38
N GLY A 171 10.73 18.22 9.53
CA GLY A 171 10.22 19.50 10.05
C GLY A 171 8.74 19.71 9.72
N LEU A 172 8.11 20.60 10.48
CA LEU A 172 6.77 21.06 10.18
C LEU A 172 6.86 22.21 9.17
N ASN A 173 5.91 22.25 8.24
CA ASN A 173 5.75 23.37 7.33
C ASN A 173 5.02 24.49 8.08
N TYR A 174 5.77 25.52 8.50
CA TYR A 174 5.23 26.63 9.31
C TYR A 174 4.76 27.84 8.48
N ASP A 175 4.80 27.76 7.15
CA ASP A 175 4.53 28.92 6.28
C ASP A 175 3.03 29.26 6.20
N ILE A 176 2.13 28.40 6.69
CA ILE A 176 0.67 28.62 6.74
C ILE A 176 0.10 27.92 8.01
N ALA A 177 -1.08 28.34 8.50
CA ALA A 177 -1.67 27.89 9.77
C ALA A 177 -1.72 26.34 9.96
N ARG A 178 -1.31 25.86 11.15
CA ARG A 178 -1.03 24.45 11.50
C ARG A 178 -2.11 23.42 11.17
N THR A 179 -3.37 23.82 10.99
CA THR A 179 -4.49 22.89 10.79
C THR A 179 -4.72 22.48 9.33
N TYR A 180 -3.99 23.08 8.38
CA TYR A 180 -4.19 22.83 6.94
C TYR A 180 -2.90 22.56 6.15
N VAL A 181 -1.74 22.46 6.82
CA VAL A 181 -0.46 22.30 6.13
C VAL A 181 0.12 20.91 6.37
N PRO A 182 0.32 20.10 5.31
CA PRO A 182 1.06 18.85 5.41
C PRO A 182 2.45 19.06 6.04
N ALA A 183 2.99 18.01 6.64
CA ALA A 183 4.41 17.98 6.98
C ALA A 183 5.28 18.22 5.73
N ASN A 184 6.52 18.71 5.89
CA ASN A 184 7.41 18.94 4.76
C ASN A 184 7.61 17.67 3.92
N SER A 185 7.62 16.52 4.59
CA SER A 185 7.63 15.19 4.02
C SER A 185 6.63 14.30 4.77
N TYR A 186 5.94 13.42 4.06
CA TYR A 186 5.03 12.47 4.68
C TYR A 186 5.09 11.10 3.99
N PRO A 187 4.80 10.00 4.71
CA PRO A 187 4.87 8.65 4.16
C PRO A 187 3.63 8.37 3.30
N ALA A 188 3.75 8.41 1.98
CA ALA A 188 2.64 8.18 1.06
C ALA A 188 2.42 6.68 0.72
N GLY A 189 3.37 5.85 1.11
CA GLY A 189 3.35 4.40 0.98
C GLY A 189 4.29 3.82 2.02
N ILE A 190 3.87 2.75 2.69
CA ILE A 190 4.64 2.06 3.73
C ILE A 190 4.64 0.56 3.39
N LEU A 191 5.76 -0.08 3.68
CA LEU A 191 5.93 -1.52 3.53
C LEU A 191 6.81 -2.04 4.68
N ILE A 192 6.42 -3.20 5.23
CA ILE A 192 7.18 -3.89 6.28
C ILE A 192 7.70 -5.22 5.71
N ASP A 193 8.99 -5.46 5.87
CA ASP A 193 9.64 -6.75 5.63
C ASP A 193 10.04 -7.32 6.98
N GLU A 194 9.11 -8.07 7.61
CA GLU A 194 9.30 -8.62 8.96
C GLU A 194 10.43 -9.65 9.01
N GLU A 195 10.58 -10.45 7.94
CA GLU A 195 11.61 -11.48 7.84
C GLU A 195 13.01 -10.89 7.89
N LYS A 196 13.22 -9.77 7.19
CA LYS A 196 14.52 -9.09 7.15
C LYS A 196 14.62 -7.92 8.13
N GLY A 197 13.56 -7.61 8.87
CA GLY A 197 13.52 -6.52 9.85
C GLY A 197 13.66 -5.13 9.22
N TRP A 198 13.05 -4.88 8.07
CA TRP A 198 13.11 -3.57 7.38
C TRP A 198 11.75 -2.87 7.31
N LEU A 199 11.78 -1.56 7.53
CA LEU A 199 10.71 -0.62 7.21
C LEU A 199 11.10 0.14 5.93
N TYR A 200 10.21 0.15 4.94
CA TYR A 200 10.34 0.95 3.72
C TYR A 200 9.21 1.97 3.64
N TRP A 201 9.50 3.15 3.09
CA TRP A 201 8.46 4.14 2.79
C TRP A 201 8.81 5.01 1.59
N SER A 202 7.78 5.48 0.90
CA SER A 202 7.87 6.60 -0.01
C SER A 202 7.64 7.89 0.77
N ALA A 203 8.64 8.75 0.79
CA ALA A 203 8.55 10.09 1.35
C ALA A 203 8.09 11.04 0.26
N SER A 204 6.83 11.46 0.31
CA SER A 204 6.30 12.49 -0.57
C SER A 204 6.65 13.86 -0.01
N ARG A 205 7.32 14.67 -0.83
CA ARG A 205 7.76 16.02 -0.53
C ARG A 205 7.74 16.82 -1.82
N GLY A 206 7.06 17.97 -1.81
CA GLY A 206 6.92 18.81 -3.00
C GLY A 206 6.37 18.04 -4.21
N ALA A 207 6.62 18.57 -5.42
CA ALA A 207 6.22 17.91 -6.66
C ALA A 207 7.26 16.91 -7.16
N ASP A 208 8.54 17.24 -7.02
CA ASP A 208 9.67 16.53 -7.63
C ASP A 208 10.79 16.24 -6.61
N GLU A 209 10.51 16.37 -5.31
CA GLU A 209 11.47 16.18 -4.21
C GLU A 209 11.19 14.90 -3.40
N GLY A 210 10.40 13.97 -3.96
CA GLY A 210 10.08 12.71 -3.32
C GLY A 210 11.28 11.76 -3.25
N SER A 211 11.21 10.80 -2.33
CA SER A 211 12.21 9.73 -2.22
C SER A 211 11.59 8.40 -1.81
N VAL A 212 12.30 7.31 -2.08
CA VAL A 212 12.04 6.00 -1.46
C VAL A 212 13.15 5.72 -0.47
N ARG A 213 12.78 5.35 0.74
CA ARG A 213 13.68 5.20 1.87
C ARG A 213 13.45 3.88 2.59
N ARG A 214 14.44 3.47 3.39
CA ARG A 214 14.31 2.37 4.34
C ARG A 214 15.10 2.60 5.63
N THR A 215 14.72 1.90 6.68
CA THR A 215 15.47 1.80 7.93
C THR A 215 15.17 0.48 8.62
N ALA A 216 15.99 0.11 9.60
CA ALA A 216 15.74 -1.08 10.41
C ALA A 216 14.43 -0.92 11.19
N LEU A 217 13.65 -1.99 11.32
CA LEU A 217 12.31 -1.94 11.91
C LEU A 217 12.34 -1.65 13.42
N GLU A 218 13.27 -2.28 14.15
CA GLU A 218 13.35 -2.22 15.62
C GLU A 218 14.47 -1.31 16.15
N TYR A 219 15.47 -1.01 15.32
CA TYR A 219 16.65 -0.24 15.74
C TYR A 219 16.65 1.14 15.10
N ALA A 220 17.07 2.15 15.87
CA ALA A 220 17.24 3.52 15.39
C ALA A 220 18.47 3.65 14.48
N MET A 221 18.40 3.06 13.28
CA MET A 221 19.39 3.24 12.23
C MET A 221 19.11 4.54 11.44
N PRO A 222 20.14 5.18 10.87
CA PRO A 222 19.97 6.23 9.89
C PRO A 222 19.12 5.74 8.71
N ASP A 223 18.33 6.63 8.13
CA ASP A 223 17.58 6.33 6.91
C ASP A 223 18.56 6.06 5.76
N ALA A 224 18.33 5.00 4.99
CA ALA A 224 18.95 4.82 3.69
C ALA A 224 18.01 5.34 2.60
N VAL A 225 18.50 6.24 1.75
CA VAL A 225 17.79 6.71 0.55
C VAL A 225 18.07 5.72 -0.57
N LEU A 226 17.02 5.11 -1.11
CA LEU A 226 17.10 4.14 -2.20
C LEU A 226 16.89 4.81 -3.56
N ALA A 227 16.07 5.85 -3.60
CA ALA A 227 15.83 6.69 -4.77
C ALA A 227 15.39 8.10 -4.32
N GLU A 228 15.72 9.12 -5.10
CA GLU A 228 15.43 10.53 -4.83
C GLU A 228 15.02 11.27 -6.12
N GLY A 229 14.54 12.51 -6.01
CA GLY A 229 14.04 13.28 -7.15
C GLY A 229 12.76 12.70 -7.75
N ILE A 230 11.97 12.00 -6.92
CA ILE A 230 10.80 11.24 -7.36
C ILE A 230 9.56 12.14 -7.40
N LYS A 231 8.77 12.01 -8.46
CA LYS A 231 7.51 12.75 -8.63
C LYS A 231 6.40 12.12 -7.82
N VAL A 232 5.99 12.77 -6.73
CA VAL A 232 4.87 12.39 -5.85
C VAL A 232 4.80 10.85 -5.66
N PRO A 233 5.81 10.23 -5.03
CA PRO A 233 5.82 8.77 -4.86
C PRO A 233 4.66 8.35 -3.95
N THR A 234 4.00 7.24 -4.28
CA THR A 234 2.84 6.73 -3.55
C THR A 234 3.09 5.29 -3.08
N GLN A 235 2.15 4.37 -3.30
CA GLN A 235 2.16 3.02 -2.77
C GLN A 235 3.47 2.27 -3.04
N LEU A 236 3.91 1.48 -2.07
CA LEU A 236 5.04 0.55 -2.19
C LEU A 236 4.56 -0.90 -2.22
N ARG A 237 5.27 -1.78 -2.94
CA ARG A 237 5.11 -3.24 -2.87
C ARG A 237 6.46 -3.93 -2.96
N LEU A 238 6.64 -5.05 -2.27
CA LEU A 238 7.84 -5.88 -2.37
C LEU A 238 7.47 -7.26 -2.90
N VAL A 239 8.21 -7.68 -3.94
CA VAL A 239 8.06 -9.00 -4.56
C VAL A 239 9.45 -9.61 -4.69
N GLY A 240 9.76 -10.56 -3.82
CA GLY A 240 11.12 -11.11 -3.72
C GLY A 240 12.13 -10.04 -3.30
N GLU A 241 13.19 -9.82 -4.09
CA GLU A 241 14.16 -8.74 -3.86
C GLU A 241 13.85 -7.46 -4.65
N GLN A 242 12.65 -7.32 -5.22
CA GLN A 242 12.26 -6.16 -6.02
C GLN A 242 11.26 -5.28 -5.28
N LEU A 243 11.68 -4.04 -4.99
CA LEU A 243 10.84 -3.00 -4.41
C LEU A 243 10.20 -2.17 -5.53
N TYR A 244 8.88 -2.10 -5.56
CA TYR A 244 8.10 -1.35 -6.54
C TYR A 244 7.45 -0.13 -5.90
N TRP A 245 7.30 0.95 -6.66
CA TRP A 245 6.51 2.12 -6.26
C TRP A 245 5.82 2.77 -7.45
N ALA A 246 4.71 3.44 -7.18
CA ALA A 246 4.06 4.31 -8.14
C ALA A 246 4.50 5.77 -7.97
N GLU A 247 4.59 6.49 -9.09
CA GLU A 247 4.81 7.92 -9.18
C GLU A 247 3.54 8.54 -9.74
N ARG A 248 2.87 9.37 -8.93
CA ARG A 248 1.60 9.97 -9.30
C ARG A 248 1.84 11.27 -10.07
N GLY A 249 1.08 11.49 -11.15
CA GLY A 249 1.04 12.80 -11.79
C GLY A 249 0.44 13.85 -10.85
N ARG A 250 1.13 14.99 -10.67
CA ARG A 250 0.64 16.09 -9.83
C ARG A 250 -0.59 16.77 -10.44
N TRP A 251 -0.55 16.97 -11.75
CA TRP A 251 -1.58 17.68 -12.50
C TRP A 251 -2.28 16.73 -13.47
N SER A 252 -3.43 17.18 -13.99
CA SER A 252 -4.20 16.43 -15.00
C SER A 252 -3.43 16.14 -16.29
N THR A 253 -2.25 16.72 -16.51
CA THR A 253 -1.39 16.45 -17.68
C THR A 253 -0.04 15.87 -17.29
N SER A 254 0.23 15.66 -16.00
CA SER A 254 1.51 15.16 -15.52
C SER A 254 1.66 13.67 -15.83
N PRO A 255 2.88 13.21 -16.20
CA PRO A 255 3.13 11.80 -16.41
C PRO A 255 3.00 11.01 -15.10
N THR A 256 2.74 9.72 -15.23
CA THR A 256 2.72 8.76 -14.12
C THR A 256 3.56 7.54 -14.49
N ALA A 257 4.15 6.90 -13.49
CA ALA A 257 5.00 5.74 -13.70
C ALA A 257 4.84 4.69 -12.60
N LEU A 258 5.10 3.44 -12.95
CA LEU A 258 5.43 2.39 -11.99
C LEU A 258 6.92 2.09 -12.16
N LYS A 259 7.68 2.17 -11.08
CA LYS A 259 9.11 1.90 -11.08
C LYS A 259 9.46 0.78 -10.11
N ARG A 260 10.65 0.24 -10.28
CA ARG A 260 11.23 -0.76 -9.37
C ARG A 260 12.70 -0.53 -9.08
N PHE A 261 13.12 -1.04 -7.94
CA PHE A 261 14.50 -1.09 -7.46
C PHE A 261 14.84 -2.53 -7.06
N ASP A 262 16.02 -2.99 -7.44
CA ASP A 262 16.53 -4.32 -7.07
C ASP A 262 17.36 -4.21 -5.79
N LEU A 263 16.83 -4.75 -4.69
CA LEU A 263 17.46 -4.72 -3.37
C LEU A 263 18.81 -5.46 -3.35
N SER A 264 19.09 -6.36 -4.30
CA SER A 264 20.38 -7.03 -4.42
C SER A 264 21.53 -6.05 -4.72
N GLN A 265 21.22 -4.88 -5.31
CA GLN A 265 22.19 -3.79 -5.53
C GLN A 265 22.83 -3.32 -4.21
N LEU A 266 22.10 -3.42 -3.10
CA LEU A 266 22.59 -3.00 -1.79
C LEU A 266 23.72 -3.89 -1.26
N ARG A 267 23.79 -5.15 -1.71
CA ARG A 267 24.91 -6.06 -1.38
C ARG A 267 26.19 -5.72 -2.15
N LYS A 268 26.06 -5.12 -3.34
CA LYS A 268 27.18 -4.76 -4.20
C LYS A 268 27.82 -3.43 -3.79
N GLY A 269 27.18 -2.68 -2.88
CA GLY A 269 27.52 -1.30 -2.57
C GLY A 269 27.06 -0.33 -3.67
N PRO A 270 27.09 0.99 -3.42
CA PRO A 270 26.82 1.98 -4.46
C PRO A 270 27.82 1.80 -5.61
N PRO A 271 27.41 2.01 -6.87
CA PRO A 271 28.33 1.91 -8.00
C PRO A 271 29.51 2.85 -7.78
N SER A 272 30.74 2.31 -7.85
CA SER A 272 31.94 3.10 -7.69
C SER A 272 31.94 4.25 -8.71
N SER A 273 32.16 5.47 -8.24
CA SER A 273 32.27 6.64 -9.11
C SER A 273 33.56 6.51 -9.93
N SER A 274 33.50 5.90 -11.10
CA SER A 274 34.61 5.90 -12.04
C SER A 274 34.83 7.33 -12.55
N SER A 275 35.82 7.99 -11.94
CA SER A 275 36.57 9.17 -12.39
C SER A 275 35.78 10.36 -12.97
N GLY A 276 35.62 11.41 -12.18
CA GLY A 276 35.55 12.78 -12.74
C GLY A 276 34.55 13.74 -12.10
N SER A 277 33.58 13.30 -11.30
CA SER A 277 32.63 14.22 -10.67
C SER A 277 33.24 14.82 -9.38
N PRO A 278 33.50 16.14 -9.29
CA PRO A 278 34.23 16.75 -8.17
C PRO A 278 33.45 16.77 -6.85
N THR A 279 32.18 16.39 -6.85
CA THR A 279 31.26 16.63 -5.72
C THR A 279 31.21 15.50 -4.70
N GLY A 280 31.89 14.36 -4.91
CA GLY A 280 31.96 13.26 -3.93
C GLY A 280 30.61 12.64 -3.53
N ALA A 281 29.51 13.05 -4.15
CA ALA A 281 28.19 12.52 -3.90
C ALA A 281 28.09 11.10 -4.49
N ALA A 282 27.72 10.13 -3.66
CA ALA A 282 27.46 8.77 -4.11
C ALA A 282 26.40 8.79 -5.22
N ARG A 283 26.65 8.07 -6.33
CA ARG A 283 25.70 7.98 -7.44
C ARG A 283 24.41 7.29 -6.95
N PRO A 284 23.21 7.80 -7.29
CA PRO A 284 21.96 7.12 -6.96
C PRO A 284 21.94 5.69 -7.49
N PHE A 285 21.25 4.80 -6.77
CA PHE A 285 21.03 3.45 -7.24
C PHE A 285 20.22 3.43 -8.54
N GLU A 286 20.43 2.39 -9.37
CA GLU A 286 19.73 2.27 -10.64
C GLU A 286 18.28 1.79 -10.41
N THR A 287 17.33 2.52 -10.97
CA THR A 287 15.90 2.21 -10.93
C THR A 287 15.38 1.90 -12.33
N VAL A 288 14.44 0.96 -12.45
CA VAL A 288 13.84 0.58 -13.73
C VAL A 288 12.41 1.08 -13.80
N THR A 289 12.04 1.77 -14.88
CA THR A 289 10.65 2.11 -15.19
C THR A 289 9.96 0.91 -15.81
N VAL A 290 8.93 0.42 -15.14
CA VAL A 290 8.15 -0.77 -15.53
C VAL A 290 6.95 -0.36 -16.38
N VAL A 291 6.29 0.73 -15.98
CA VAL A 291 5.15 1.32 -16.69
C VAL A 291 5.35 2.83 -16.73
N HIS A 292 5.07 3.47 -17.87
CA HIS A 292 5.06 4.92 -18.01
C HIS A 292 3.83 5.34 -18.84
N SER A 293 3.25 6.50 -18.53
CA SER A 293 2.07 7.01 -19.25
C SER A 293 2.29 7.12 -20.76
N ASP A 294 3.52 7.40 -21.19
CA ASP A 294 3.86 7.58 -22.62
C ASP A 294 3.90 6.25 -23.39
N MET A 295 3.86 5.11 -22.71
CA MET A 295 3.81 3.79 -23.36
C MET A 295 2.46 3.51 -24.02
N SER A 296 1.37 4.13 -23.54
CA SER A 296 0.03 3.95 -24.13
C SER A 296 -0.87 5.16 -23.88
N ASN A 297 -1.02 5.98 -24.92
CA ASN A 297 -1.90 7.15 -24.89
C ASN A 297 -3.37 6.79 -24.58
N GLU A 298 -3.88 5.67 -25.07
CA GLU A 298 -5.29 5.28 -24.90
C GLU A 298 -5.61 4.81 -23.48
N VAL A 299 -4.64 4.18 -22.82
CA VAL A 299 -4.81 3.70 -21.44
C VAL A 299 -4.76 4.89 -20.49
N PHE A 300 -3.72 5.73 -20.63
CA PHE A 300 -3.42 6.80 -19.70
C PHE A 300 -4.07 8.14 -20.04
N SER A 301 -4.97 8.23 -21.02
CA SER A 301 -5.71 9.46 -21.23
C SER A 301 -7.20 9.26 -21.47
N GLU A 302 -7.97 10.28 -21.10
CA GLU A 302 -9.41 10.41 -21.34
C GLU A 302 -9.75 11.86 -21.70
N ARG A 303 -10.87 12.07 -22.36
CA ARG A 303 -11.43 13.42 -22.57
C ARG A 303 -12.63 13.61 -21.66
N ASP A 304 -12.67 14.74 -20.97
CA ASP A 304 -13.85 15.14 -20.21
C ASP A 304 -14.96 15.71 -21.11
N TYR A 305 -16.07 16.12 -20.49
CA TYR A 305 -17.22 16.65 -21.23
C TYR A 305 -16.94 18.01 -21.89
N THR A 306 -15.86 18.72 -21.52
CA THR A 306 -15.41 19.94 -22.22
C THR A 306 -14.49 19.61 -23.40
N GLY A 307 -14.12 18.33 -23.56
CA GLY A 307 -13.20 17.86 -24.60
C GLY A 307 -11.73 17.94 -24.20
N ASP A 308 -11.44 18.41 -22.98
CA ASP A 308 -10.09 18.55 -22.47
C ASP A 308 -9.48 17.17 -22.20
N ARG A 309 -8.27 16.96 -22.72
CA ARG A 309 -7.56 15.69 -22.54
C ARG A 309 -6.89 15.68 -21.17
N GLN A 310 -7.21 14.66 -20.38
CA GLN A 310 -6.64 14.41 -19.07
C GLN A 310 -5.77 13.15 -19.11
N THR A 311 -4.57 13.24 -18.55
CA THR A 311 -3.69 12.13 -18.19
C THR A 311 -4.16 11.52 -16.87
N LEU A 312 -4.42 10.21 -16.88
CA LEU A 312 -4.79 9.45 -15.70
C LEU A 312 -3.53 9.04 -14.94
N SER A 313 -3.58 9.11 -13.61
CA SER A 313 -2.45 8.79 -12.71
C SER A 313 -2.63 7.44 -12.05
N ILE A 314 -1.54 6.67 -11.91
CA ILE A 314 -1.50 5.42 -11.14
C ILE A 314 -1.66 5.76 -9.66
N ASN A 315 -2.72 5.23 -9.07
CA ASN A 315 -3.05 5.45 -7.66
C ASN A 315 -2.60 4.29 -6.79
N SER A 316 -2.89 3.06 -7.24
CA SER A 316 -2.58 1.85 -6.52
C SER A 316 -2.35 0.70 -7.50
N PHE A 317 -1.57 -0.28 -7.06
CA PHE A 317 -1.24 -1.45 -7.85
C PHE A 317 -1.02 -2.67 -6.95
N VAL A 318 -1.15 -3.84 -7.57
CA VAL A 318 -0.82 -5.12 -6.97
C VAL A 318 -0.05 -5.95 -7.99
N ILE A 319 0.94 -6.68 -7.48
CA ILE A 319 1.80 -7.54 -8.29
C ILE A 319 1.62 -8.95 -7.76
N TYR A 320 1.16 -9.85 -8.63
CA TYR A 320 1.06 -11.27 -8.34
C TYR A 320 2.17 -12.01 -9.05
N ARG A 321 2.77 -12.98 -8.35
CA ARG A 321 3.80 -13.86 -8.89
C ARG A 321 3.64 -15.27 -8.35
N ASP A 322 3.59 -16.26 -9.24
CA ASP A 322 3.50 -17.69 -8.90
C ASP A 322 4.69 -18.50 -9.41
N GLY A 323 5.88 -17.91 -9.27
CA GLY A 323 7.14 -18.48 -9.75
C GLY A 323 7.40 -18.11 -11.21
N VAL A 324 6.53 -18.54 -12.13
CA VAL A 324 6.71 -18.35 -13.57
C VAL A 324 5.93 -17.15 -14.11
N GLU A 325 4.67 -16.99 -13.68
CA GLU A 325 3.85 -15.88 -14.15
C GLU A 325 4.03 -14.66 -13.24
N GLN A 326 4.08 -13.48 -13.86
CA GLN A 326 4.00 -12.21 -13.16
C GLN A 326 2.87 -11.41 -13.80
N ARG A 327 1.89 -11.03 -12.97
CA ARG A 327 0.80 -10.14 -13.37
C ARG A 327 0.85 -8.87 -12.55
N ILE A 328 0.62 -7.74 -13.20
CA ILE A 328 0.45 -6.46 -12.50
C ILE A 328 -0.93 -5.95 -12.86
N TRP A 329 -1.71 -5.68 -11.83
CA TRP A 329 -2.91 -4.87 -11.96
C TRP A 329 -2.65 -3.53 -11.32
N PHE A 330 -3.13 -2.47 -11.96
CA PHE A 330 -3.10 -1.14 -11.38
C PHE A 330 -4.37 -0.39 -11.70
N VAL A 331 -4.71 0.54 -10.82
CA VAL A 331 -5.84 1.43 -10.99
C VAL A 331 -5.33 2.83 -11.29
N ILE A 332 -5.96 3.46 -12.27
CA ILE A 332 -5.68 4.84 -12.67
C ILE A 332 -6.92 5.69 -12.52
N GLN A 333 -6.72 6.96 -12.15
CA GLN A 333 -7.79 7.95 -12.07
C GLN A 333 -7.39 9.28 -12.68
N SER A 334 -8.37 10.10 -13.05
CA SER A 334 -8.10 11.51 -13.39
C SER A 334 -7.94 12.39 -12.16
N SER A 335 -7.35 13.57 -12.35
CA SER A 335 -7.27 14.64 -11.34
C SER A 335 -8.09 15.88 -11.70
N GLY A 336 -9.00 15.76 -12.69
CA GLY A 336 -9.84 16.85 -13.20
C GLY A 336 -11.23 16.90 -12.57
N ARG A 337 -12.10 17.75 -13.13
CA ARG A 337 -13.50 17.91 -12.66
C ARG A 337 -14.34 16.68 -12.95
N THR A 338 -14.12 16.06 -14.10
CA THR A 338 -14.69 14.76 -14.44
C THR A 338 -13.76 13.68 -13.94
N MET A 339 -14.28 12.86 -13.04
CA MET A 339 -13.54 11.76 -12.45
C MET A 339 -13.70 10.52 -13.32
N PHE A 340 -12.57 9.97 -13.76
CA PHE A 340 -12.47 8.71 -14.48
C PHE A 340 -11.73 7.71 -13.61
N GLY A 341 -12.10 6.43 -13.74
CA GLY A 341 -11.39 5.32 -13.14
C GLY A 341 -11.22 4.19 -14.16
N LYS A 342 -10.01 3.62 -14.25
CA LYS A 342 -9.77 2.39 -15.03
C LYS A 342 -9.01 1.37 -14.18
N LEU A 343 -9.34 0.10 -14.40
CA LEU A 343 -8.55 -1.04 -13.95
C LEU A 343 -7.79 -1.59 -15.15
N VAL A 344 -6.48 -1.74 -15.01
CA VAL A 344 -5.59 -2.15 -16.09
C VAL A 344 -4.77 -3.35 -15.65
N GLU A 345 -4.70 -4.37 -16.50
CA GLU A 345 -3.76 -5.48 -16.39
C GLU A 345 -2.58 -5.25 -17.34
N VAL A 346 -1.37 -5.56 -16.88
CA VAL A 346 -0.16 -5.57 -17.71
C VAL A 346 0.20 -7.00 -18.07
N HIS A 347 0.36 -7.24 -19.37
CA HIS A 347 0.90 -8.47 -19.93
C HIS A 347 2.30 -8.19 -20.48
N TRP A 348 3.26 -9.07 -20.25
CA TRP A 348 4.57 -8.98 -20.90
C TRP A 348 4.61 -9.93 -22.09
N ARG A 349 4.69 -9.39 -23.30
CA ARG A 349 4.87 -10.20 -24.51
C ARG A 349 6.31 -10.14 -25.00
N GLY A 350 6.79 -11.26 -25.55
CA GLY A 350 8.15 -11.44 -26.05
C GLY A 350 9.09 -12.18 -25.10
N SER A 351 10.34 -12.37 -25.53
CA SER A 351 11.42 -13.01 -24.77
C SER A 351 12.65 -12.11 -24.68
N GLY A 352 13.45 -12.29 -23.63
CA GLY A 352 14.68 -11.51 -23.39
C GLY A 352 14.44 -10.00 -23.39
N ASP A 353 15.32 -9.29 -24.10
CA ASP A 353 15.32 -7.82 -24.18
C ASP A 353 14.18 -7.26 -25.07
N GLY A 354 13.53 -8.10 -25.87
CA GLY A 354 12.37 -7.73 -26.69
C GLY A 354 11.04 -7.72 -25.93
N ARG A 355 11.06 -7.96 -24.61
CA ARG A 355 9.86 -7.93 -23.79
C ARG A 355 9.31 -6.51 -23.70
N HIS A 356 8.05 -6.35 -24.09
CA HIS A 356 7.33 -5.10 -23.94
C HIS A 356 6.04 -5.31 -23.13
N ALA A 357 5.63 -4.25 -22.46
CA ALA A 357 4.38 -4.22 -21.73
C ALA A 357 3.22 -3.99 -22.71
N GLU A 358 2.26 -4.90 -22.71
CA GLU A 358 0.93 -4.70 -23.29
C GLU A 358 -0.06 -4.41 -22.17
N PHE A 359 -1.00 -3.51 -22.45
CA PHE A 359 -1.98 -3.05 -21.46
C PHE A 359 -3.37 -3.49 -21.87
N GLU A 360 -4.08 -4.16 -20.96
CA GLU A 360 -5.47 -4.55 -21.13
C GLU A 360 -6.32 -3.75 -20.13
N VAL A 361 -7.24 -2.91 -20.64
CA VAL A 361 -8.18 -2.19 -19.78
C VAL A 361 -9.36 -3.11 -19.47
N LEU A 362 -9.37 -3.65 -18.25
CA LEU A 362 -10.34 -4.65 -17.80
C LEU A 362 -11.70 -4.05 -17.45
N ASN A 363 -11.72 -2.80 -17.00
CA ASN A 363 -12.95 -2.06 -16.71
C ASN A 363 -12.75 -0.56 -17.01
N LYS A 364 -13.74 0.04 -17.68
CA LYS A 364 -13.77 1.47 -18.05
C LYS A 364 -14.97 2.22 -17.46
N ASP A 365 -16.04 1.52 -17.07
CA ASP A 365 -17.22 2.20 -16.53
C ASP A 365 -16.92 2.62 -15.09
N THR A 366 -16.84 3.94 -14.88
CA THR A 366 -16.56 4.49 -13.56
C THR A 366 -17.66 4.11 -12.55
N LYS A 367 -18.87 3.71 -12.99
CA LYS A 367 -19.90 3.16 -12.10
C LYS A 367 -19.52 1.80 -11.50
N ASP A 368 -18.79 0.98 -12.24
CA ASP A 368 -18.36 -0.35 -11.80
C ASP A 368 -17.19 -0.25 -10.82
N LEU A 369 -16.21 0.59 -11.15
CA LEU A 369 -14.95 0.70 -10.39
C LEU A 369 -14.97 1.78 -9.30
N GLY A 370 -15.81 2.80 -9.45
CA GLY A 370 -15.74 4.02 -8.65
C GLY A 370 -14.51 4.87 -8.98
N ILE A 371 -14.05 5.65 -8.00
CA ILE A 371 -12.80 6.42 -8.06
C ILE A 371 -11.71 5.65 -7.30
N PRO A 372 -10.95 4.78 -7.97
CA PRO A 372 -10.15 3.78 -7.28
C PRO A 372 -8.93 4.42 -6.62
N ILE A 373 -8.79 4.18 -5.31
CA ILE A 373 -7.64 4.65 -4.51
C ILE A 373 -6.78 3.49 -4.02
N GLY A 374 -7.39 2.35 -3.66
CA GLY A 374 -6.68 1.16 -3.19
C GLY A 374 -7.03 -0.07 -4.01
N LEU A 375 -6.05 -0.95 -4.21
CA LEU A 375 -6.19 -2.20 -4.95
C LEU A 375 -5.46 -3.33 -4.21
N GLU A 376 -6.17 -4.43 -3.98
CA GLU A 376 -5.63 -5.68 -3.45
C GLU A 376 -6.09 -6.87 -4.29
N TYR A 377 -5.25 -7.91 -4.36
CA TYR A 377 -5.57 -9.20 -4.97
C TYR A 377 -5.60 -10.27 -3.87
N ILE A 378 -6.69 -11.02 -3.79
CA ILE A 378 -7.02 -11.94 -2.67
C ILE A 378 -7.33 -13.36 -3.14
#